data_AF-A0A9J5WSQ3-F1
#
_entry.id   AF-A0A9J5WSQ3-F1
#
_cell.length_a   1.000
_cell.length_b   1.000
_cell.length_c   1.000
_cell.angle_alpha   90.00
_cell.angle_beta   90.00
_cell.angle_gamma   90.00
#
_symmetry.space_group_name_H-M   'P 1'
#
loop_
_entity.id
_entity.type
_entity.pdbx_description
1 polymer ?
#
loop_
_entity_poly.entity_id
_entity_poly.type
_entity_poly.pdbx_seq_one_letter_code
_entity_poly.pdbx_strand_id
1 'polypeptide(L)'
;MAGFGGKLKILRPALSILWSFLLAAIFVSAERRIKREVIEQNAAELSDTDYLSAVANFLWKPNESGYQHVWPDMKFGWQIVLGSTIGFLGAAFGSVGGVGGGGIFVPMLSLIVGFDPKSATAISKCMIMGAAVSTVYYNLKLRHPTIAMPIIDYDLAVLIQPMLMLGISIGVTFNVIFADWMVTVLLIVLFFGTSTKAFLRGVETWKKETIVKKEAAAKLLGTNGTVDEAEYNLLPGGPAKGAVEPQVPIMENVCWKEFGLLSFVWVAFLALQIGKIYTSTCSAWYWVVNLLQVPVSVGVSFYEAISLYKGWRRIQSKGDDGTDFRVTQLIAYCSFGILAGMVGGLLGLGGGFIMGPLFLELGVPPQVSSATATFAMMFSSSMSVVEYYLLKRFPVPYALYFVAVATIAAFVGQHVVRRLIFVLGGVGISNMIGKIQRDEYMGFENLCKYRI
;
A
#
# COMPACT_ATOMS: atom_id res chain seq x y z
N MET A 1 19.38 -32.92 -16.41
CA MET A 1 18.03 -32.51 -15.94
C MET A 1 18.03 -31.14 -15.22
N ALA A 2 18.86 -30.17 -15.60
CA ALA A 2 18.91 -28.85 -14.95
C ALA A 2 18.17 -27.71 -15.73
N GLY A 3 17.69 -27.96 -16.95
CA GLY A 3 17.07 -26.94 -17.81
C GLY A 3 15.56 -26.76 -17.67
N PHE A 4 14.84 -27.70 -17.02
CA PHE A 4 13.36 -27.67 -16.98
C PHE A 4 12.81 -26.90 -15.76
N GLY A 5 13.58 -26.81 -14.66
CA GLY A 5 13.17 -26.09 -13.45
C GLY A 5 13.12 -24.56 -13.63
N GLY A 6 13.90 -23.99 -14.55
CA GLY A 6 13.90 -22.56 -14.84
C GLY A 6 12.66 -22.12 -15.64
N LYS A 7 12.24 -22.91 -16.63
CA LYS A 7 11.04 -22.63 -17.44
C LYS A 7 9.75 -22.74 -16.62
N LEU A 8 9.70 -23.65 -15.65
CA LEU A 8 8.53 -23.81 -14.78
C LEU A 8 8.33 -22.65 -13.77
N LYS A 9 9.42 -21.99 -13.35
CA LYS A 9 9.36 -20.80 -12.48
C LYS A 9 8.79 -19.57 -13.19
N ILE A 10 8.99 -19.44 -14.51
CA ILE A 10 8.47 -18.34 -15.33
C ILE A 10 7.04 -18.65 -15.81
N LEU A 11 6.71 -19.93 -16.03
CA LEU A 11 5.39 -20.35 -16.48
C LEU A 11 4.30 -20.10 -15.43
N ARG A 12 4.60 -20.28 -14.13
CA ARG A 12 3.63 -20.05 -13.04
C ARG A 12 3.09 -18.61 -12.97
N PRO A 13 3.91 -17.55 -12.99
CA PRO A 13 3.40 -16.18 -13.00
C PRO A 13 2.67 -15.86 -14.31
N ALA A 14 3.11 -16.39 -15.46
CA ALA A 14 2.41 -16.20 -16.74
C ALA A 14 1.00 -16.84 -16.74
N LEU A 15 0.87 -18.06 -16.19
CA LEU A 15 -0.42 -18.73 -16.02
C LEU A 15 -1.33 -17.98 -15.04
N SER A 16 -0.76 -17.44 -13.96
CA SER A 16 -1.49 -16.61 -12.99
C SER A 16 -2.00 -15.31 -13.62
N ILE A 17 -1.21 -14.68 -14.48
CA ILE A 17 -1.60 -13.46 -15.20
C ILE A 17 -2.73 -13.79 -16.18
N LEU A 18 -2.59 -14.86 -16.98
CA LEU A 18 -3.61 -15.31 -17.93
C LEU A 18 -4.94 -15.65 -17.23
N TRP A 19 -4.87 -16.33 -16.08
CA TRP A 19 -6.03 -16.65 -15.25
C TRP A 19 -6.67 -15.39 -14.65
N SER A 20 -5.86 -14.41 -14.25
CA SER A 20 -6.35 -13.11 -13.76
C SER A 20 -7.08 -12.34 -14.86
N PHE A 21 -6.59 -12.39 -16.10
CA PHE A 21 -7.27 -11.79 -17.25
C PHE A 21 -8.58 -12.49 -17.58
N LEU A 22 -8.63 -13.82 -17.53
CA LEU A 22 -9.86 -14.60 -17.72
C LEU A 22 -10.90 -14.28 -16.63
N LEU A 23 -10.49 -14.25 -15.36
CA LEU A 23 -11.37 -13.89 -14.25
C LEU A 23 -11.84 -12.43 -14.35
N ALA A 24 -10.96 -11.49 -14.71
CA ALA A 24 -11.35 -10.10 -14.95
C ALA A 24 -12.37 -9.99 -16.09
N ALA A 25 -12.19 -10.73 -17.19
CA ALA A 25 -13.14 -10.75 -18.30
C ALA A 25 -14.51 -11.32 -17.88
N ILE A 26 -14.53 -12.38 -17.06
CA ILE A 26 -15.76 -12.95 -16.52
C ILE A 26 -16.45 -11.94 -15.57
N PHE A 27 -15.70 -11.31 -14.68
CA PHE A 27 -16.24 -10.34 -13.72
C PHE A 27 -16.79 -9.08 -14.41
N VAL A 28 -16.07 -8.54 -15.40
CA VAL A 28 -16.54 -7.41 -16.21
C VAL A 28 -17.76 -7.79 -17.04
N SER A 29 -17.81 -9.02 -17.55
CA SER A 29 -19.00 -9.55 -18.23
C SER A 29 -20.19 -9.65 -17.27
N ALA A 30 -19.97 -10.11 -16.03
CA ALA A 30 -20.99 -10.21 -14.99
C ALA A 30 -21.47 -8.82 -14.51
N GLU A 31 -20.55 -7.88 -14.26
CA GLU A 31 -20.88 -6.51 -13.87
C GLU A 31 -21.65 -5.77 -14.97
N ARG A 32 -21.25 -5.94 -16.24
CA ARG A 32 -22.02 -5.45 -17.39
C ARG A 32 -23.38 -6.11 -17.49
N ARG A 33 -23.52 -7.38 -17.13
CA ARG A 33 -24.79 -8.12 -17.14
C ARG A 33 -25.72 -7.64 -16.03
N ILE A 34 -25.21 -7.40 -14.81
CA ILE A 34 -25.98 -6.83 -13.69
C ILE A 34 -26.41 -5.39 -14.01
N LYS A 35 -25.50 -4.56 -14.54
CA LYS A 35 -25.84 -3.18 -14.93
C LYS A 35 -26.88 -3.18 -16.06
N ARG A 36 -26.83 -4.18 -16.95
CA ARG A 36 -27.84 -4.40 -17.99
C ARG A 36 -29.18 -4.83 -17.39
N GLU A 37 -29.23 -5.78 -16.44
CA GLU A 37 -30.46 -6.21 -15.76
C GLU A 37 -31.11 -5.08 -14.96
N VAL A 38 -30.32 -4.22 -14.29
CA VAL A 38 -30.82 -3.04 -13.56
C VAL A 38 -31.35 -1.97 -14.52
N ILE A 39 -30.73 -1.80 -15.69
CA ILE A 39 -31.22 -0.91 -16.74
C ILE A 39 -32.48 -1.51 -17.41
N GLU A 40 -32.52 -2.82 -17.63
CA GLU A 40 -33.66 -3.57 -18.18
C GLU A 40 -34.88 -3.54 -17.23
N GLN A 41 -34.68 -3.62 -15.91
CA GLN A 41 -35.75 -3.43 -14.93
C GLN A 41 -36.35 -2.01 -14.97
N ASN A 42 -35.53 -0.99 -15.26
CA ASN A 42 -35.99 0.39 -15.45
C ASN A 42 -36.56 0.63 -16.86
N ALA A 43 -36.21 -0.21 -17.83
CA ALA A 43 -36.64 -0.10 -19.23
C ALA A 43 -37.81 -1.03 -19.59
N ALA A 44 -38.26 -1.89 -18.66
CA ALA A 44 -39.40 -2.80 -18.81
C ALA A 44 -40.77 -2.10 -19.00
N GLU A 45 -40.78 -0.79 -19.28
CA GLU A 45 -41.95 -0.03 -19.73
C GLU A 45 -42.02 0.18 -21.25
N LEU A 46 -41.08 -0.31 -22.07
CA LEU A 46 -41.21 -0.16 -23.53
C LEU A 46 -40.66 -1.34 -24.35
N SER A 47 -41.63 -2.01 -24.99
CA SER A 47 -41.60 -3.12 -25.96
C SER A 47 -40.28 -3.57 -26.60
N ASP A 48 -40.11 -4.89 -26.58
CA ASP A 48 -39.12 -5.69 -27.30
C ASP A 48 -39.24 -5.60 -28.82
N THR A 49 -38.17 -5.21 -29.52
CA THR A 49 -37.67 -5.92 -30.71
C THR A 49 -36.25 -5.44 -31.06
N ASP A 50 -35.38 -6.37 -31.49
CA ASP A 50 -34.01 -6.17 -31.99
C ASP A 50 -32.85 -5.95 -30.98
N TYR A 51 -32.71 -6.88 -30.04
CA TYR A 51 -31.60 -6.91 -29.06
C TYR A 51 -30.22 -7.20 -29.64
N LEU A 52 -30.10 -8.00 -30.71
CA LEU A 52 -28.79 -8.43 -31.22
C LEU A 52 -28.11 -7.36 -32.09
N SER A 53 -28.89 -6.60 -32.86
CA SER A 53 -28.39 -5.42 -33.59
C SER A 53 -28.11 -4.25 -32.64
N ALA A 54 -28.88 -4.10 -31.55
CA ALA A 54 -28.61 -3.12 -30.49
C ALA A 54 -27.31 -3.41 -29.75
N VAL A 55 -26.99 -4.68 -29.46
CA VAL A 55 -25.73 -5.08 -28.80
C VAL A 55 -24.51 -4.87 -29.71
N ALA A 56 -24.63 -5.19 -31.00
CA ALA A 56 -23.56 -4.93 -31.97
C ALA A 56 -23.33 -3.42 -32.17
N ASN A 57 -24.41 -2.63 -32.25
CA ASN A 57 -24.31 -1.17 -32.39
C ASN A 57 -23.86 -0.47 -31.09
N PHE A 58 -24.14 -1.03 -29.92
CA PHE A 58 -23.69 -0.49 -28.62
C PHE A 58 -22.21 -0.79 -28.34
N LEU A 59 -21.72 -1.96 -28.75
CA LEU A 59 -20.30 -2.30 -28.69
C LEU A 59 -19.45 -1.46 -29.67
N TRP A 60 -20.06 -0.92 -30.73
CA TRP A 60 -19.36 -0.24 -31.83
C TRP A 60 -19.63 1.26 -31.97
N LYS A 61 -20.47 1.90 -31.15
CA LYS A 61 -20.65 3.37 -31.23
C LYS A 61 -19.40 4.10 -30.71
N PRO A 62 -18.57 4.74 -31.56
CA PRO A 62 -17.43 5.52 -31.14
C PRO A 62 -17.81 7.01 -31.15
N ASN A 63 -19.00 7.40 -30.66
CA ASN A 63 -19.39 8.82 -30.68
C ASN A 63 -20.59 9.27 -29.81
N GLU A 64 -20.71 8.81 -28.57
CA GLU A 64 -21.47 9.55 -27.54
C GLU A 64 -20.55 9.76 -26.32
N SER A 65 -19.55 10.63 -26.53
CA SER A 65 -18.48 10.99 -25.60
C SER A 65 -18.92 11.99 -24.52
N GLY A 66 -20.11 11.77 -23.93
CA GLY A 66 -20.55 12.46 -22.73
C GLY A 66 -20.41 11.55 -21.52
N TYR A 67 -19.30 11.62 -20.80
CA TYR A 67 -19.17 10.92 -19.52
C TYR A 67 -20.17 11.50 -18.50
N GLN A 68 -21.30 10.84 -18.31
CA GLN A 68 -22.29 11.24 -17.31
C GLN A 68 -21.89 10.66 -15.95
N HIS A 69 -21.57 11.53 -15.00
CA HIS A 69 -21.27 11.13 -13.63
C HIS A 69 -22.53 10.51 -13.01
N VAL A 70 -22.41 9.30 -12.47
CA VAL A 70 -23.50 8.62 -11.76
C VAL A 70 -23.16 8.67 -10.27
N TRP A 71 -23.64 9.71 -9.61
CA TRP A 71 -23.51 9.84 -8.15
C TRP A 71 -24.85 9.42 -7.52
N PRO A 72 -24.88 8.36 -6.70
CA PRO A 72 -26.07 8.04 -5.94
C PRO A 72 -26.40 9.17 -4.96
N ASP A 73 -27.69 9.43 -4.74
CA ASP A 73 -28.13 10.38 -3.73
C ASP A 73 -27.78 9.90 -2.33
N MET A 74 -27.38 10.82 -1.45
CA MET A 74 -27.01 10.53 -0.07
C MET A 74 -28.23 10.20 0.79
N LYS A 75 -28.72 8.96 0.63
CA LYS A 75 -29.74 8.35 1.47
C LYS A 75 -29.04 7.40 2.45
N PHE A 76 -29.27 7.58 3.76
CA PHE A 76 -28.80 6.64 4.79
C PHE A 76 -29.53 5.30 4.64
N GLY A 77 -29.07 4.49 3.69
CA GLY A 77 -29.52 3.14 3.45
C GLY A 77 -28.52 2.11 3.95
N TRP A 78 -28.90 0.83 3.88
CA TRP A 78 -28.05 -0.30 4.27
C TRP A 78 -26.70 -0.33 3.53
N GLN A 79 -26.65 0.16 2.28
CA GLN A 79 -25.42 0.22 1.47
C GLN A 79 -24.35 1.11 2.10
N ILE A 80 -24.72 2.29 2.64
CA ILE A 80 -23.76 3.19 3.29
C ILE A 80 -23.30 2.59 4.62
N VAL A 81 -24.19 1.95 5.37
CA VAL A 81 -23.83 1.29 6.65
C VAL A 81 -22.87 0.12 6.41
N LEU A 82 -23.17 -0.73 5.44
CA LEU A 82 -22.31 -1.85 5.06
C LEU A 82 -20.97 -1.34 4.51
N GLY A 83 -21.00 -0.34 3.61
CA GLY A 83 -19.81 0.30 3.06
C GLY A 83 -18.94 0.96 4.13
N SER A 84 -19.55 1.62 5.12
CA SER A 84 -18.85 2.20 6.27
C SER A 84 -18.21 1.12 7.15
N THR A 85 -18.88 -0.01 7.34
CA THR A 85 -18.36 -1.13 8.15
C THR A 85 -17.16 -1.79 7.47
N ILE A 86 -17.28 -2.08 6.17
CA ILE A 86 -16.19 -2.65 5.37
C ILE A 86 -15.05 -1.64 5.22
N GLY A 87 -15.36 -0.36 5.00
CA GLY A 87 -14.40 0.73 4.98
C GLY A 87 -13.67 0.89 6.31
N PHE A 88 -14.37 0.76 7.44
CA PHE A 88 -13.77 0.79 8.77
C PHE A 88 -12.78 -0.37 8.94
N LEU A 89 -13.18 -1.61 8.65
CA LEU A 89 -12.30 -2.77 8.73
C LEU A 89 -11.10 -2.65 7.77
N GLY A 90 -11.35 -2.21 6.54
CA GLY A 90 -10.31 -2.01 5.53
C GLY A 90 -9.28 -0.94 5.93
N ALA A 91 -9.73 0.16 6.54
CA ALA A 91 -8.86 1.21 7.07
C ALA A 91 -8.08 0.72 8.30
N ALA A 92 -8.74 0.02 9.22
CA ALA A 92 -8.12 -0.52 10.43
C ALA A 92 -6.98 -1.48 10.08
N PHE A 93 -7.23 -2.51 9.26
CA PHE A 93 -6.19 -3.47 8.85
C PHE A 93 -5.16 -2.85 7.88
N GLY A 94 -5.63 -2.01 6.95
CA GLY A 94 -4.77 -1.35 5.96
C GLY A 94 -3.77 -0.38 6.59
N SER A 95 -4.15 0.29 7.69
CA SER A 95 -3.26 1.17 8.43
C SER A 95 -2.11 0.42 9.10
N VAL A 96 -2.37 -0.75 9.68
CA VAL A 96 -1.34 -1.55 10.39
C VAL A 96 -0.32 -2.12 9.41
N GLY A 97 -0.80 -2.58 8.25
CA GLY A 97 0.06 -3.08 7.18
C GLY A 97 0.85 -1.99 6.44
N GLY A 98 0.56 -0.70 6.68
CA GLY A 98 1.19 0.40 5.96
C GLY A 98 0.80 0.48 4.49
N VAL A 99 -0.41 0.00 4.17
CA VAL A 99 -0.95 -0.13 2.81
C VAL A 99 -2.11 0.85 2.57
N GLY A 100 -2.72 1.38 3.63
CA GLY A 100 -3.72 2.46 3.55
C GLY A 100 -5.15 2.03 3.16
N GLY A 101 -5.41 0.74 2.98
CA GLY A 101 -6.77 0.20 2.78
C GLY A 101 -7.37 0.38 1.39
N GLY A 102 -6.68 1.04 0.46
CA GLY A 102 -7.16 1.34 -0.89
C GLY A 102 -7.60 0.12 -1.71
N GLY A 103 -6.98 -1.05 -1.43
CA GLY A 103 -7.38 -2.31 -2.04
C GLY A 103 -8.81 -2.76 -1.74
N ILE A 104 -9.36 -2.31 -0.60
CA ILE A 104 -10.71 -2.64 -0.16
C ILE A 104 -11.68 -1.51 -0.49
N PHE A 105 -11.22 -0.25 -0.40
CA PHE A 105 -12.07 0.92 -0.62
C PHE A 105 -12.62 1.00 -2.03
N VAL A 106 -11.80 0.75 -3.06
CA VAL A 106 -12.25 0.89 -4.45
C VAL A 106 -13.35 -0.13 -4.81
N PRO A 107 -13.19 -1.44 -4.55
CA PRO A 107 -14.28 -2.40 -4.74
C PRO A 107 -15.51 -2.11 -3.87
N MET A 108 -15.32 -1.69 -2.62
CA MET A 108 -16.43 -1.37 -1.72
C MET A 108 -17.27 -0.20 -2.28
N LEU A 109 -16.62 0.88 -2.70
CA LEU A 109 -17.30 2.06 -3.26
C LEU A 109 -17.97 1.75 -4.60
N SER A 110 -17.32 0.96 -5.45
CA SER A 110 -17.85 0.62 -6.77
C SER A 110 -18.99 -0.40 -6.71
N LEU A 111 -18.83 -1.51 -5.98
CA LEU A 111 -19.76 -2.65 -6.01
C LEU A 111 -20.88 -2.53 -4.97
N ILE A 112 -20.61 -1.94 -3.80
CA ILE A 112 -21.60 -1.89 -2.69
C ILE A 112 -22.35 -0.57 -2.71
N VAL A 113 -21.62 0.55 -2.79
CA VAL A 113 -22.22 1.88 -2.79
C VAL A 113 -22.70 2.29 -4.20
N GLY A 114 -22.15 1.69 -5.25
CA GLY A 114 -22.60 1.91 -6.63
C GLY A 114 -22.00 3.13 -7.31
N PHE A 115 -20.86 3.64 -6.82
CA PHE A 115 -20.13 4.69 -7.52
C PHE A 115 -19.51 4.15 -8.82
N ASP A 116 -19.38 5.03 -9.82
CA ASP A 116 -18.56 4.70 -10.99
C ASP A 116 -17.09 4.46 -10.59
N PRO A 117 -16.35 3.58 -11.29
CA PRO A 117 -14.99 3.21 -10.90
C PRO A 117 -14.03 4.40 -10.78
N LYS A 118 -14.23 5.47 -11.57
CA LYS A 118 -13.38 6.67 -11.54
C LYS A 118 -13.65 7.51 -10.30
N SER A 119 -14.91 7.79 -9.97
CA SER A 119 -15.31 8.45 -8.73
C SER A 119 -14.91 7.61 -7.50
N ALA A 120 -15.07 6.29 -7.57
CA ALA A 120 -14.62 5.37 -6.53
C ALA A 120 -13.10 5.46 -6.30
N THR A 121 -12.29 5.53 -7.38
CA THR A 121 -10.84 5.74 -7.25
C THR A 121 -10.49 7.08 -6.59
N ALA A 122 -11.26 8.13 -6.87
CA ALA A 122 -11.05 9.45 -6.30
C ALA A 122 -11.45 9.53 -4.81
N ILE A 123 -12.61 8.96 -4.45
CA ILE A 123 -13.07 8.89 -3.05
C ILE A 123 -12.13 8.00 -2.22
N SER A 124 -11.64 6.89 -2.78
CA SER A 124 -10.64 6.03 -2.13
C SER A 124 -9.38 6.81 -1.75
N LYS A 125 -8.89 7.71 -2.60
CA LYS A 125 -7.74 8.57 -2.27
C LYS A 125 -8.00 9.48 -1.08
N CYS A 126 -9.22 10.00 -0.95
CA CYS A 126 -9.63 10.78 0.21
C CYS A 126 -9.59 9.91 1.48
N MET A 127 -10.16 8.71 1.43
CA MET A 127 -10.13 7.77 2.56
C MET A 127 -8.71 7.38 2.97
N ILE A 128 -7.85 7.06 2.00
CA ILE A 128 -6.43 6.73 2.23
C ILE A 128 -5.72 7.89 2.89
N MET A 129 -5.96 9.14 2.45
CA MET A 129 -5.38 10.33 3.06
C MET A 129 -5.78 10.43 4.54
N GLY A 130 -7.06 10.29 4.86
CA GLY A 130 -7.55 10.33 6.24
C GLY A 130 -6.94 9.24 7.12
N ALA A 131 -6.84 8.01 6.61
CA ALA A 131 -6.20 6.90 7.31
C ALA A 131 -4.69 7.10 7.49
N ALA A 132 -3.99 7.56 6.45
CA ALA A 132 -2.55 7.80 6.47
C ALA A 132 -2.17 8.91 7.45
N VAL A 133 -2.91 10.03 7.49
CA VAL A 133 -2.68 11.13 8.45
C VAL A 133 -2.77 10.62 9.90
N SER A 134 -3.81 9.87 10.24
CA SER A 134 -3.96 9.28 11.57
C SER A 134 -2.82 8.32 11.92
N THR A 135 -2.40 7.51 10.95
CA THR A 135 -1.38 6.49 11.16
C THR A 135 0.01 7.11 11.28
N VAL A 136 0.32 8.13 10.48
CA VAL A 136 1.56 8.93 10.60
C VAL A 136 1.60 9.63 11.94
N TYR A 137 0.50 10.27 12.37
CA TYR A 137 0.42 10.89 13.68
C TYR A 137 0.73 9.90 14.82
N TYR A 138 0.25 8.67 14.71
CA TYR A 138 0.57 7.60 15.66
C TYR A 138 2.04 7.17 15.56
N ASN A 139 2.54 6.91 14.34
CA ASN A 139 3.91 6.46 14.10
C ASN A 139 4.97 7.50 14.50
N LEU A 140 4.67 8.79 14.40
CA LEU A 140 5.54 9.87 14.86
C LEU A 140 5.79 9.86 16.37
N LYS A 141 4.94 9.19 17.17
CA LYS A 141 5.16 9.01 18.62
C LYS A 141 6.03 7.80 18.95
N LEU A 142 6.35 6.96 17.95
CA LEU A 142 7.09 5.72 18.12
C LEU A 142 8.55 5.90 17.69
N ARG A 143 9.45 5.19 18.38
CA ARG A 143 10.87 5.11 18.04
C ARG A 143 11.25 3.70 17.59
N HIS A 144 12.37 3.62 16.87
CA HIS A 144 12.91 2.35 16.41
C HIS A 144 13.28 1.45 17.61
N PRO A 145 12.98 0.13 17.56
CA PRO A 145 13.16 -0.76 18.71
C PRO A 145 14.64 -1.04 19.05
N THR A 146 15.56 -0.86 18.09
CA THR A 146 16.98 -1.21 18.26
C THR A 146 17.97 -0.06 18.04
N ILE A 147 17.52 1.10 17.53
CA ILE A 147 18.39 2.24 17.18
C ILE A 147 17.73 3.51 17.69
N ALA A 148 18.50 4.50 18.15
CA ALA A 148 17.97 5.78 18.63
C ALA A 148 17.54 6.71 17.48
N MET A 149 16.61 6.26 16.63
CA MET A 149 16.09 6.97 15.47
C MET A 149 14.56 6.87 15.39
N PRO A 150 13.87 7.78 14.67
CA PRO A 150 12.44 7.66 14.40
C PRO A 150 12.13 6.36 13.65
N ILE A 151 10.91 5.84 13.82
CA ILE A 151 10.45 4.64 13.09
C ILE A 151 10.28 4.89 11.59
N ILE A 152 10.15 6.15 11.17
CA ILE A 152 10.04 6.56 9.77
C ILE A 152 11.45 6.83 9.24
N ASP A 153 11.82 6.13 8.17
CA ASP A 153 13.08 6.35 7.45
C ASP A 153 12.90 7.53 6.47
N TYR A 154 13.31 8.71 6.91
CA TYR A 154 13.16 9.95 6.16
C TYR A 154 14.04 10.01 4.90
N ASP A 155 15.24 9.42 4.91
CA ASP A 155 16.13 9.42 3.74
C ASP A 155 15.56 8.53 2.63
N LEU A 156 15.00 7.36 2.98
CA LEU A 156 14.27 6.52 2.04
C LEU A 156 13.01 7.20 1.50
N ALA A 157 12.29 7.95 2.34
CA ALA A 157 11.13 8.73 1.93
C ALA A 157 11.52 9.86 0.95
N VAL A 158 12.57 10.64 1.25
CA VAL A 158 13.07 11.72 0.38
C VAL A 158 13.50 11.19 -0.99
N LEU A 159 14.10 10.00 -1.04
CA LEU A 159 14.54 9.39 -2.30
C LEU A 159 13.37 9.01 -3.21
N ILE A 160 12.31 8.41 -2.66
CA ILE A 160 11.26 7.76 -3.46
C ILE A 160 10.02 8.65 -3.62
N GLN A 161 9.71 9.49 -2.63
CA GLN A 161 8.50 10.31 -2.61
C GLN A 161 8.38 11.27 -3.81
N PRO A 162 9.41 12.03 -4.24
CA PRO A 162 9.26 12.94 -5.38
C PRO A 162 8.96 12.18 -6.69
N MET A 163 9.62 11.03 -6.89
CA MET A 163 9.37 10.15 -8.04
C MET A 163 7.96 9.54 -8.00
N LEU A 164 7.50 9.16 -6.80
CA LEU A 164 6.14 8.70 -6.58
C LEU A 164 5.11 9.77 -6.96
N MET A 165 5.31 11.02 -6.56
CA MET A 165 4.41 12.13 -6.86
C MET A 165 4.33 12.42 -8.36
N LEU A 166 5.47 12.37 -9.06
CA LEU A 166 5.51 12.45 -10.52
C LEU A 166 4.70 11.32 -11.16
N GLY A 167 4.87 10.08 -10.68
CA GLY A 167 4.10 8.94 -11.15
C GLY A 167 2.60 9.12 -10.93
N ILE A 168 2.17 9.71 -9.81
CA ILE A 168 0.76 9.94 -9.50
C ILE A 168 0.11 10.92 -10.48
N SER A 169 0.76 12.04 -10.78
CA SER A 169 0.24 13.02 -11.76
C SER A 169 -0.01 12.36 -13.12
N ILE A 170 0.91 11.48 -13.55
CA ILE A 170 0.76 10.67 -14.76
C ILE A 170 -0.41 9.68 -14.61
N GLY A 171 -0.48 8.97 -13.48
CA GLY A 171 -1.51 7.97 -13.19
C GLY A 171 -2.92 8.55 -13.15
N VAL A 172 -3.12 9.71 -12.53
CA VAL A 172 -4.41 10.42 -12.50
C VAL A 172 -4.79 10.91 -13.89
N THR A 173 -3.83 11.40 -14.67
CA THR A 173 -4.07 11.73 -16.08
C THR A 173 -4.53 10.51 -16.88
N PHE A 174 -3.90 9.34 -16.69
CA PHE A 174 -4.35 8.09 -17.31
C PHE A 174 -5.71 7.61 -16.80
N ASN A 175 -6.07 7.85 -15.54
CA ASN A 175 -7.40 7.52 -15.02
C ASN A 175 -8.50 8.31 -15.76
N VAL A 176 -8.22 9.55 -16.12
CA VAL A 176 -9.14 10.39 -16.92
C VAL A 176 -9.26 9.89 -18.36
N ILE A 177 -8.14 9.46 -18.96
CA ILE A 177 -8.06 9.04 -20.37
C ILE A 177 -8.67 7.64 -20.58
N PHE A 178 -8.43 6.70 -19.66
CA PHE A 178 -8.89 5.33 -19.82
C PHE A 178 -10.40 5.20 -19.64
N ALA A 179 -10.98 4.24 -20.36
CA ALA A 179 -12.37 3.86 -20.18
C ALA A 179 -12.55 3.11 -18.85
N ASP A 180 -13.74 3.20 -18.26
CA ASP A 180 -14.05 2.65 -16.92
C ASP A 180 -13.79 1.14 -16.84
N TRP A 181 -14.10 0.42 -17.92
CA TRP A 181 -13.83 -1.02 -18.01
C TRP A 181 -12.34 -1.35 -17.98
N MET A 182 -11.47 -0.50 -18.56
CA MET A 182 -10.02 -0.72 -18.54
C MET A 182 -9.48 -0.56 -17.12
N VAL A 183 -9.91 0.49 -16.42
CA VAL A 183 -9.52 0.73 -15.02
C VAL A 183 -9.95 -0.44 -14.14
N THR A 184 -11.17 -0.95 -14.35
CA THR A 184 -11.71 -2.10 -13.61
C THR A 184 -10.92 -3.38 -13.89
N VAL A 185 -10.59 -3.67 -15.16
CA VAL A 185 -9.75 -4.83 -15.52
C VAL A 185 -8.36 -4.72 -14.88
N LEU A 186 -7.73 -3.55 -14.94
CA LEU A 186 -6.41 -3.34 -14.35
C LEU A 186 -6.42 -3.54 -12.82
N LEU A 187 -7.47 -3.07 -12.16
CA LEU A 187 -7.67 -3.25 -10.73
C LEU A 187 -7.85 -4.72 -10.35
N ILE A 188 -8.66 -5.47 -11.10
CA ILE A 188 -8.85 -6.92 -10.88
C ILE A 188 -7.52 -7.66 -11.09
N VAL A 189 -6.82 -7.40 -12.19
CA VAL A 189 -5.52 -8.03 -12.48
C VAL A 189 -4.51 -7.75 -11.37
N LEU A 190 -4.47 -6.51 -10.88
CA LEU A 190 -3.56 -6.14 -9.80
C LEU A 190 -3.93 -6.85 -8.49
N PHE A 191 -5.20 -6.92 -8.12
CA PHE A 191 -5.62 -7.63 -6.90
C PHE A 191 -5.37 -9.13 -6.97
N PHE A 192 -5.68 -9.78 -8.09
CA PHE A 192 -5.34 -11.19 -8.24
C PHE A 192 -3.83 -11.42 -8.19
N GLY A 193 -3.05 -10.62 -8.92
CA GLY A 193 -1.60 -10.75 -8.94
C GLY A 193 -0.95 -10.54 -7.57
N THR A 194 -1.37 -9.50 -6.85
CA THR A 194 -0.80 -9.17 -5.54
C THR A 194 -1.29 -10.07 -4.42
N SER A 195 -2.56 -10.47 -4.44
CA SER A 195 -3.10 -11.49 -3.52
C SER A 195 -2.37 -12.83 -3.70
N THR A 196 -2.18 -13.26 -4.95
CA THR A 196 -1.44 -14.50 -5.26
C THR A 196 0.02 -14.40 -4.81
N LYS A 197 0.71 -13.29 -5.12
CA LYS A 197 2.11 -13.06 -4.67
C LYS A 197 2.21 -13.07 -3.14
N ALA A 198 1.29 -12.39 -2.46
CA ALA A 198 1.25 -12.32 -0.99
C ALA A 198 0.99 -13.70 -0.37
N PHE A 199 0.04 -14.47 -0.91
CA PHE A 199 -0.26 -15.82 -0.45
C PHE A 199 0.93 -16.76 -0.65
N LEU A 200 1.53 -16.78 -1.84
CA LEU A 200 2.70 -17.62 -2.12
C LEU A 200 3.88 -17.27 -1.21
N ARG A 201 4.15 -15.97 -0.99
CA ARG A 201 5.19 -15.54 -0.04
C ARG A 201 4.85 -15.91 1.39
N GLY A 202 3.58 -15.80 1.80
CA GLY A 202 3.13 -16.25 3.12
C GLY A 202 3.42 -17.73 3.32
N VAL A 203 3.11 -18.57 2.32
CA VAL A 203 3.40 -20.01 2.34
C VAL A 203 4.91 -20.29 2.36
N GLU A 204 5.71 -19.56 1.58
CA GLU A 204 7.17 -19.70 1.58
C GLU A 204 7.78 -19.32 2.93
N THR A 205 7.38 -18.21 3.53
CA THR A 205 7.85 -17.76 4.85
C THR A 205 7.42 -18.75 5.92
N TRP A 206 6.16 -19.19 5.91
CA TRP A 206 5.67 -20.20 6.85
C TRP A 206 6.45 -21.52 6.75
N LYS A 207 6.79 -21.94 5.51
CA LYS A 207 7.61 -23.14 5.29
C LYS A 207 9.04 -22.95 5.82
N LYS A 208 9.66 -21.78 5.60
CA LYS A 208 10.99 -21.45 6.13
C LYS A 208 10.98 -21.47 7.66
N GLU A 209 10.01 -20.81 8.30
CA GLU A 209 9.86 -20.82 9.76
C GLU A 209 9.64 -22.23 10.31
N THR A 210 8.88 -23.07 9.59
CA THR A 210 8.65 -24.46 9.99
C THR A 210 9.91 -25.32 9.87
N ILE A 211 10.73 -25.11 8.83
CA ILE A 211 12.02 -25.80 8.66
C ILE A 211 13.00 -25.36 9.76
N VAL A 212 13.14 -24.07 10.01
CA VAL A 212 14.01 -23.55 11.09
C VAL A 212 13.59 -24.11 12.45
N LYS A 213 12.28 -24.19 12.74
CA LYS A 213 11.78 -24.83 13.96
C LYS A 213 12.13 -26.32 14.03
N LYS A 214 12.08 -27.04 12.91
CA LYS A 214 12.46 -28.46 12.85
C LYS A 214 13.97 -28.67 12.96
N GLU A 215 14.79 -27.84 12.33
CA GLU A 215 16.25 -27.89 12.41
C GLU A 215 16.75 -27.51 13.81
N ALA A 216 16.14 -26.51 14.44
CA ALA A 216 16.40 -26.18 15.84
C ALA A 216 16.05 -27.37 16.77
N ALA A 217 14.89 -28.01 16.55
CA ALA A 217 14.50 -29.21 17.30
C ALA A 217 15.44 -30.41 17.03
N ALA A 218 15.91 -30.59 15.80
CA ALA A 218 16.79 -31.69 15.41
C ALA A 218 18.24 -31.51 15.94
N LYS A 219 18.77 -30.28 15.95
CA LYS A 219 20.07 -29.98 16.56
C LYS A 219 20.07 -30.25 18.07
N LEU A 220 18.97 -29.96 18.76
CA LEU A 220 18.81 -30.28 20.18
C LEU A 220 18.76 -31.79 20.47
N LEU A 221 18.33 -32.61 19.51
CA LEU A 221 18.28 -34.07 19.63
C LEU A 221 19.58 -34.78 19.18
N GLY A 222 20.44 -34.10 18.43
CA GLY A 222 21.63 -34.69 17.79
C GLY A 222 22.97 -34.49 18.51
N THR A 223 23.06 -33.56 19.47
CA THR A 223 24.34 -33.24 20.12
C THR A 223 24.54 -34.06 21.39
N ASN A 224 25.06 -35.28 21.20
CA ASN A 224 25.75 -36.07 22.23
C ASN A 224 27.27 -36.12 22.00
N GLY A 225 27.85 -35.15 21.30
CA GLY A 225 29.29 -35.11 21.03
C GLY A 225 29.76 -33.79 20.44
N THR A 226 30.74 -33.19 21.12
CA THR A 226 31.67 -32.13 20.69
C THR A 226 31.07 -30.87 20.07
N VAL A 227 31.01 -29.82 20.90
CA VAL A 227 30.64 -28.45 20.51
C VAL A 227 31.89 -27.71 20.03
N ASP A 228 31.98 -27.46 18.73
CA ASP A 228 32.71 -26.29 18.22
C ASP A 228 31.71 -25.13 18.13
N GLU A 229 32.02 -24.05 18.85
CA GLU A 229 31.25 -22.81 18.89
C GLU A 229 31.29 -22.09 17.53
N ALA A 230 30.29 -22.36 16.68
CA ALA A 230 29.92 -21.45 15.62
C ALA A 230 28.84 -20.51 16.14
N GLU A 231 29.24 -19.29 16.47
CA GLU A 231 28.41 -18.15 16.85
C GLU A 231 27.27 -17.92 15.84
N TYR A 232 26.04 -18.31 16.19
CA TYR A 232 24.83 -17.90 15.47
C TYR A 232 24.18 -16.75 16.22
N ASN A 233 24.43 -15.54 15.71
CA ASN A 233 23.72 -14.33 16.09
C ASN A 233 22.20 -14.57 16.01
N LEU A 234 21.54 -14.49 17.16
CA LEU A 234 20.09 -14.46 17.25
C LEU A 234 19.58 -13.29 16.41
N LEU A 235 18.62 -13.57 15.52
CA LEU A 235 17.81 -12.54 14.87
C LEU A 235 17.30 -11.58 15.96
N PRO A 236 17.34 -10.25 15.75
CA PRO A 236 16.95 -9.26 16.76
C PRO A 236 15.44 -9.39 17.01
N GLY A 237 15.11 -10.22 17.98
CA GLY A 237 13.77 -10.70 18.23
C GLY A 237 13.16 -9.99 19.43
N GLY A 238 12.14 -9.18 19.16
CA GLY A 238 11.00 -8.93 20.04
C GLY A 238 11.26 -8.07 21.28
N PRO A 239 10.33 -7.16 21.63
CA PRO A 239 10.49 -6.29 22.78
C PRO A 239 10.52 -7.11 24.08
N ALA A 240 11.55 -6.87 24.89
CA ALA A 240 11.66 -7.40 26.24
C ALA A 240 10.45 -6.96 27.09
N LYS A 241 10.01 -7.87 27.96
CA LYS A 241 8.89 -7.69 28.91
C LYS A 241 8.89 -6.30 29.55
N GLY A 242 7.76 -5.58 29.43
CA GLY A 242 7.46 -4.41 30.27
C GLY A 242 7.93 -3.05 29.75
N ALA A 243 8.60 -2.96 28.60
CA ALA A 243 8.91 -1.66 28.02
C ALA A 243 7.64 -1.08 27.37
N VAL A 244 6.96 -0.17 28.09
CA VAL A 244 6.16 0.86 27.43
C VAL A 244 7.12 1.56 26.47
N GLU A 245 6.93 1.39 25.15
CA GLU A 245 7.73 2.13 24.16
C GLU A 245 7.72 3.61 24.57
N PRO A 246 8.89 4.22 24.87
CA PRO A 246 8.93 5.57 25.39
C PRO A 246 8.31 6.51 24.36
N GLN A 247 7.11 7.01 24.67
CA GLN A 247 6.44 8.00 23.84
C GLN A 247 7.20 9.31 23.96
N VAL A 248 7.90 9.67 22.90
CA VAL A 248 8.65 10.92 22.82
C VAL A 248 7.76 12.04 22.26
N PRO A 249 8.02 13.30 22.62
CA PRO A 249 7.32 14.43 22.02
C PRO A 249 7.54 14.44 20.50
N ILE A 250 6.45 14.66 19.75
CA ILE A 250 6.43 14.63 18.27
C ILE A 250 7.51 15.53 17.66
N MET A 251 7.72 16.71 18.26
CA MET A 251 8.68 17.72 17.80
C MET A 251 10.14 17.24 17.79
N GLU A 252 10.49 16.30 18.67
CA GLU A 252 11.86 15.78 18.80
C GLU A 252 12.11 14.56 17.90
N ASN A 253 11.04 13.92 17.42
CA ASN A 253 11.13 12.75 16.54
C ASN A 253 11.06 13.11 15.05
N VAL A 254 10.67 14.35 14.72
CA VAL A 254 10.56 14.81 13.33
C VAL A 254 11.91 15.35 12.83
N CYS A 255 12.43 14.73 11.77
CA CYS A 255 13.59 15.24 11.06
C CYS A 255 13.19 16.45 10.18
N TRP A 256 13.30 17.66 10.73
CA TRP A 256 12.80 18.90 10.12
C TRP A 256 13.41 19.24 8.76
N LYS A 257 14.68 18.87 8.52
CA LYS A 257 15.35 19.13 7.25
C LYS A 257 14.76 18.29 6.12
N GLU A 258 14.62 16.99 6.35
CA GLU A 258 14.08 16.00 5.41
C GLU A 258 12.57 16.22 5.21
N PHE A 259 11.83 16.45 6.31
CA PHE A 259 10.41 16.82 6.25
C PHE A 259 10.20 18.13 5.47
N GLY A 260 11.06 19.14 5.69
CA GLY A 260 11.02 20.40 4.97
C GLY A 260 11.24 20.23 3.46
N LEU A 261 12.18 19.36 3.06
CA LEU A 261 12.44 19.05 1.65
C LEU A 261 11.25 18.34 0.99
N LEU A 262 10.63 17.39 1.68
CA LEU A 262 9.41 16.71 1.22
C LEU A 262 8.22 17.66 1.10
N SER A 263 8.01 18.52 2.11
CA SER A 263 6.97 19.53 2.09
C SER A 263 7.21 20.54 0.97
N PHE A 264 8.46 20.92 0.69
CA PHE A 264 8.81 21.80 -0.43
C PHE A 264 8.43 21.19 -1.78
N VAL A 265 8.81 19.92 -2.02
CA VAL A 265 8.42 19.21 -3.25
C VAL A 265 6.90 19.17 -3.37
N TRP A 266 6.20 18.86 -2.27
CA TRP A 266 4.74 18.79 -2.26
C TRP A 266 4.08 20.13 -2.60
N VAL A 267 4.53 21.23 -1.97
CA VAL A 267 4.01 22.58 -2.25
C VAL A 267 4.33 23.00 -3.69
N ALA A 268 5.53 22.68 -4.21
CA ALA A 268 5.89 22.99 -5.59
C ALA A 268 4.97 22.25 -6.58
N PHE A 269 4.71 20.96 -6.35
CA PHE A 269 3.75 20.19 -7.14
C PHE A 269 2.33 20.75 -7.05
N LEU A 270 1.88 21.10 -5.85
CA LEU A 270 0.59 21.73 -5.63
C LEU A 270 0.45 23.03 -6.43
N ALA A 271 1.46 23.90 -6.36
CA ALA A 271 1.48 25.17 -7.09
C ALA A 271 1.42 24.95 -8.61
N LEU A 272 2.18 23.97 -9.14
CA LEU A 272 2.14 23.60 -10.55
C LEU A 272 0.76 23.07 -10.97
N GLN A 273 0.12 22.24 -10.14
CA GLN A 273 -1.21 21.70 -10.43
C GLN A 273 -2.32 22.75 -10.34
N ILE A 274 -2.21 23.73 -9.42
CA ILE A 274 -3.13 24.88 -9.39
C ILE A 274 -2.90 25.77 -10.62
N GLY A 275 -1.65 26.02 -11.00
CA GLY A 275 -1.29 26.78 -12.19
C GLY A 275 -1.89 26.19 -13.48
N LYS A 276 -1.97 24.86 -13.58
CA LYS A 276 -2.58 24.13 -14.69
C LYS A 276 -4.04 24.51 -14.94
N ILE A 277 -4.80 24.91 -13.92
CA ILE A 277 -6.20 25.34 -14.04
C ILE A 277 -6.32 26.65 -14.81
N TYR A 278 -5.37 27.56 -14.61
CA TYR A 278 -5.36 28.88 -15.25
C TYR A 278 -4.87 28.82 -16.70
N THR A 279 -4.30 27.69 -17.13
CA THR A 279 -3.86 27.48 -18.51
C THR A 279 -4.94 26.83 -19.36
N SER A 280 -5.11 27.28 -20.60
CA SER A 280 -6.04 26.67 -21.55
C SER A 280 -5.64 25.23 -21.92
N THR A 281 -6.64 24.35 -22.02
CA THR A 281 -6.46 22.95 -22.41
C THR A 281 -5.77 22.84 -23.77
N CYS A 282 -4.75 21.98 -23.87
CA CYS A 282 -3.93 21.77 -25.07
C CYS A 282 -3.03 22.96 -25.52
N SER A 283 -2.84 23.98 -24.68
CA SER A 283 -1.86 25.05 -24.96
C SER A 283 -0.41 24.60 -24.71
N ALA A 284 0.56 25.22 -25.37
CA ALA A 284 1.99 25.00 -25.09
C ALA A 284 2.32 25.25 -23.60
N TRP A 285 1.65 26.21 -22.97
CA TRP A 285 1.82 26.52 -21.55
C TRP A 285 1.37 25.40 -20.61
N TYR A 286 0.32 24.65 -20.99
CA TYR A 286 -0.12 23.47 -20.24
C TYR A 286 0.97 22.40 -20.19
N TRP A 287 1.62 22.15 -21.34
CA TRP A 287 2.73 21.19 -21.43
C TRP A 287 3.97 21.67 -20.70
N VAL A 288 4.28 22.97 -20.73
CA VAL A 288 5.39 23.55 -19.96
C VAL A 288 5.17 23.36 -18.46
N VAL A 289 3.99 23.69 -17.93
CA VAL A 289 3.66 23.51 -16.50
C VAL A 289 3.71 22.04 -16.10
N ASN A 290 3.25 21.13 -16.97
CA ASN A 290 3.31 19.69 -16.72
C ASN A 290 4.76 19.15 -16.75
N LEU A 291 5.58 19.60 -17.70
CA LEU A 291 6.99 19.23 -17.79
C LEU A 291 7.83 19.81 -16.65
N LEU A 292 7.44 20.95 -16.10
CA LEU A 292 8.11 21.59 -14.96
C LEU A 292 8.05 20.74 -13.68
N GLN A 293 7.12 19.78 -13.59
CA GLN A 293 7.10 18.81 -12.49
C GLN A 293 8.33 17.88 -12.52
N VAL A 294 8.88 17.59 -13.71
CA VAL A 294 10.01 16.66 -13.90
C VAL A 294 11.31 17.21 -13.31
N PRO A 295 11.77 18.44 -13.61
CA PRO A 295 12.96 19.00 -12.97
C PRO A 295 12.86 19.06 -11.44
N VAL A 296 11.69 19.38 -10.90
CA VAL A 296 11.48 19.47 -9.44
C VAL A 296 11.66 18.11 -8.77
N SER A 297 11.01 17.07 -9.28
CA SER A 297 11.11 15.73 -8.68
C SER A 297 12.46 15.07 -8.94
N VAL A 298 12.98 15.19 -10.16
CA VAL A 298 14.28 14.62 -10.55
C VAL A 298 15.39 15.32 -9.79
N GLY A 299 15.36 16.65 -9.68
CA GLY A 299 16.38 17.42 -8.96
C GLY A 299 16.50 17.01 -7.49
N VAL A 300 15.39 16.90 -6.77
CA VAL A 300 15.41 16.51 -5.35
C VAL A 300 15.82 15.05 -5.15
N SER A 301 15.29 14.13 -5.96
CA SER A 301 15.66 12.71 -5.85
C SER A 301 17.10 12.47 -6.27
N PHE A 302 17.62 13.23 -7.25
CA PHE A 302 19.00 13.15 -7.71
C PHE A 302 19.97 13.74 -6.68
N TYR A 303 19.61 14.84 -6.03
CA TYR A 303 20.36 15.39 -4.90
C TYR A 303 20.51 14.33 -3.79
N GLU A 304 19.42 13.69 -3.41
CA GLU A 304 19.45 12.64 -2.38
C GLU A 304 20.23 11.40 -2.85
N ALA A 305 20.06 10.99 -4.11
CA ALA A 305 20.80 9.89 -4.70
C ALA A 305 22.32 10.14 -4.70
N ILE A 306 22.77 11.36 -5.00
CA ILE A 306 24.18 11.75 -4.91
C ILE A 306 24.66 11.75 -3.45
N SER A 307 23.83 12.23 -2.52
CA SER A 307 24.15 12.28 -1.09
C SER A 307 24.34 10.89 -0.50
N LEU A 308 23.50 9.93 -0.92
CA LEU A 308 23.60 8.51 -0.58
C LEU A 308 24.81 7.84 -1.26
N TYR A 309 25.07 8.15 -2.54
CA TYR A 309 26.20 7.57 -3.28
C TYR A 309 27.57 8.04 -2.75
N LYS A 310 27.69 9.32 -2.37
CA LYS A 310 28.92 9.88 -1.77
C LYS A 310 29.12 9.48 -0.30
N GLY A 311 28.18 8.74 0.28
CA GLY A 311 28.22 8.29 1.67
C GLY A 311 28.02 9.40 2.71
N TRP A 312 27.56 10.58 2.29
CA TRP A 312 27.23 11.69 3.21
C TRP A 312 25.93 11.40 3.99
N ARG A 313 25.09 10.51 3.47
CA ARG A 313 23.90 9.96 4.12
C ARG A 313 23.90 8.44 3.99
N ARG A 314 23.40 7.74 5.01
CA ARG A 314 23.22 6.27 5.01
C ARG A 314 21.80 5.96 5.48
N ILE A 315 21.15 5.01 4.79
CA ILE A 315 19.86 4.46 5.21
C ILE A 315 20.11 3.67 6.51
N GLN A 316 19.97 4.37 7.65
CA GLN A 316 20.31 3.85 8.97
C GLN A 316 19.47 2.62 9.34
N SER A 317 18.28 2.46 8.75
CA SER A 317 17.41 1.31 8.97
C SER A 317 17.99 -0.04 8.49
N LYS A 318 19.06 -0.04 7.68
CA LYS A 318 19.65 -1.27 7.11
C LYS A 318 20.76 -1.89 7.99
N GLY A 319 21.17 -1.23 9.07
CA GLY A 319 22.28 -1.68 9.92
C GLY A 319 23.66 -1.54 9.25
N ASP A 320 24.69 -2.12 9.88
CA ASP A 320 26.10 -2.04 9.46
C ASP A 320 26.45 -2.97 8.29
N ASP A 321 25.46 -3.70 7.75
CA ASP A 321 25.56 -4.40 6.46
C ASP A 321 25.54 -3.37 5.33
N GLY A 322 26.71 -2.75 5.16
CA GLY A 322 27.01 -1.78 4.13
C GLY A 322 26.57 -2.28 2.76
N THR A 323 25.85 -1.43 2.05
CA THR A 323 25.83 -1.53 0.60
C THR A 323 26.23 -0.18 0.05
N ASP A 324 27.40 -0.13 -0.57
CA ASP A 324 27.68 0.80 -1.66
C ASP A 324 26.49 0.71 -2.62
N PHE A 325 25.58 1.68 -2.54
CA PHE A 325 24.43 1.66 -3.40
C PHE A 325 24.92 1.90 -4.82
N ARG A 326 24.94 0.82 -5.62
CA ARG A 326 25.34 0.90 -7.01
C ARG A 326 24.35 1.82 -7.71
N VAL A 327 24.82 2.73 -8.56
CA VAL A 327 23.99 3.71 -9.29
C VAL A 327 22.76 3.04 -9.95
N THR A 328 22.93 1.82 -10.47
CA THR A 328 21.86 1.00 -11.05
C THR A 328 20.72 0.68 -10.07
N GLN A 329 21.01 0.45 -8.79
CA GLN A 329 19.99 0.20 -7.76
C GLN A 329 19.21 1.46 -7.43
N LEU A 330 19.85 2.64 -7.33
CA LEU A 330 19.13 3.89 -7.09
C LEU A 330 18.23 4.25 -8.26
N ILE A 331 18.72 4.07 -9.50
CA ILE A 331 17.89 4.27 -10.71
C ILE A 331 16.70 3.33 -10.69
N ALA A 332 16.90 2.07 -10.29
CA ALA A 332 15.81 1.11 -10.14
C ALA A 332 14.79 1.56 -9.06
N TYR A 333 15.23 2.13 -7.94
CA TYR A 333 14.32 2.62 -6.90
C TYR A 333 13.49 3.81 -7.39
N CYS A 334 14.12 4.75 -8.11
CA CYS A 334 13.41 5.86 -8.74
C CYS A 334 12.37 5.37 -9.76
N SER A 335 12.73 4.39 -10.60
CA SER A 335 11.80 3.85 -11.61
C SER A 335 10.64 3.09 -10.96
N PHE A 336 10.89 2.32 -9.90
CA PHE A 336 9.84 1.70 -9.10
C PHE A 336 8.95 2.74 -8.41
N GLY A 337 9.51 3.86 -7.94
CA GLY A 337 8.75 4.98 -7.39
C GLY A 337 7.76 5.55 -8.40
N ILE A 338 8.21 5.83 -9.62
CA ILE A 338 7.34 6.32 -10.70
C ILE A 338 6.25 5.29 -11.03
N LEU A 339 6.62 4.02 -11.20
CA LEU A 339 5.66 2.95 -11.50
C LEU A 339 4.62 2.80 -10.39
N ALA A 340 5.07 2.80 -9.13
CA ALA A 340 4.19 2.75 -7.96
C ALA A 340 3.24 3.95 -7.92
N GLY A 341 3.73 5.13 -8.32
CA GLY A 341 2.96 6.35 -8.39
C GLY A 341 1.91 6.29 -9.48
N MET A 342 2.28 5.83 -10.68
CA MET A 342 1.36 5.66 -11.80
C MET A 342 0.23 4.71 -11.46
N VAL A 343 0.56 3.52 -10.94
CA VAL A 343 -0.45 2.52 -10.55
C VAL A 343 -1.28 3.02 -9.37
N GLY A 344 -0.64 3.62 -8.38
CA GLY A 344 -1.32 4.17 -7.20
C GLY A 344 -2.25 5.33 -7.54
N GLY A 345 -1.86 6.21 -8.45
CA GLY A 345 -2.66 7.32 -8.99
C GLY A 345 -3.83 6.83 -9.83
N LEU A 346 -3.56 5.91 -10.76
CA LEU A 346 -4.56 5.36 -11.69
C LEU A 346 -5.65 4.56 -10.99
N LEU A 347 -5.29 3.72 -10.02
CA LEU A 347 -6.19 2.72 -9.43
C LEU A 347 -6.74 3.11 -8.05
N GLY A 348 -6.33 4.25 -7.48
CA GLY A 348 -6.85 4.67 -6.18
C GLY A 348 -6.37 3.83 -4.99
N LEU A 349 -5.28 3.06 -5.12
CA LEU A 349 -4.81 2.09 -4.10
C LEU A 349 -3.90 2.68 -3.02
N GLY A 350 -3.28 3.83 -3.29
CA GLY A 350 -2.22 4.39 -2.44
C GLY A 350 -0.85 3.77 -2.75
N GLY A 351 0.21 4.58 -2.74
CA GLY A 351 1.56 4.12 -3.11
C GLY A 351 2.15 3.04 -2.20
N GLY A 352 1.65 2.92 -0.96
CA GLY A 352 2.12 1.98 0.05
C GLY A 352 1.86 0.52 -0.29
N PHE A 353 0.84 0.22 -1.09
CA PHE A 353 0.56 -1.13 -1.57
C PHE A 353 1.73 -1.72 -2.37
N ILE A 354 2.50 -0.87 -3.06
CA ILE A 354 3.67 -1.25 -3.85
C ILE A 354 4.96 -1.00 -3.06
N MET A 355 5.04 0.10 -2.31
CA MET A 355 6.24 0.43 -1.53
C MET A 355 6.50 -0.52 -0.36
N GLY A 356 5.47 -0.98 0.35
CA GLY A 356 5.65 -1.88 1.50
C GLY A 356 6.42 -3.16 1.13
N PRO A 357 5.96 -3.94 0.13
CA PRO A 357 6.70 -5.10 -0.36
C PRO A 357 8.09 -4.75 -0.92
N LEU A 358 8.24 -3.60 -1.57
CA LEU A 358 9.53 -3.14 -2.08
C LEU A 358 10.53 -2.94 -0.93
N PHE A 359 10.17 -2.21 0.12
CA PHE A 359 11.03 -1.96 1.27
C PHE A 359 11.40 -3.25 2.02
N LEU A 360 10.48 -4.21 2.10
CA LEU A 360 10.78 -5.53 2.65
C LEU A 360 11.78 -6.32 1.78
N GLU A 361 11.68 -6.21 0.45
CA GLU A 361 12.67 -6.80 -0.47
C GLU A 361 14.05 -6.13 -0.35
N LEU A 362 14.12 -4.89 0.15
CA LEU A 362 15.37 -4.19 0.45
C LEU A 362 16.00 -4.57 1.80
N GLY A 363 15.34 -5.43 2.58
CA GLY A 363 15.79 -5.83 3.90
C GLY A 363 15.42 -4.83 5.01
N VAL A 364 14.58 -3.83 4.72
CA VAL A 364 14.09 -2.90 5.74
C VAL A 364 13.17 -3.67 6.71
N PRO A 365 13.33 -3.51 8.04
CA PRO A 365 12.44 -4.13 9.02
C PRO A 365 10.96 -3.82 8.75
N PRO A 366 10.02 -4.77 8.94
CA PRO A 366 8.61 -4.58 8.59
C PRO A 366 7.94 -3.38 9.27
N GLN A 367 8.33 -3.07 10.52
CA GLN A 367 7.79 -1.94 11.27
C GLN A 367 8.18 -0.60 10.64
N VAL A 368 9.45 -0.45 10.24
CA VAL A 368 9.98 0.76 9.57
C VAL A 368 9.41 0.89 8.17
N SER A 369 9.39 -0.21 7.41
CA SER A 369 8.80 -0.26 6.07
C SER A 369 7.35 0.22 6.07
N SER A 370 6.52 -0.30 6.98
CA SER A 370 5.12 0.09 7.13
C SER A 370 4.97 1.58 7.48
N ALA A 371 5.78 2.08 8.43
CA ALA A 371 5.75 3.48 8.84
C ALA A 371 6.16 4.43 7.71
N THR A 372 7.29 4.16 7.04
CA THR A 372 7.80 4.94 5.91
C THR A 372 6.84 4.93 4.72
N ALA A 373 6.26 3.78 4.39
CA ALA A 373 5.26 3.67 3.32
C ALA A 373 4.01 4.50 3.64
N THR A 374 3.56 4.50 4.90
CA THR A 374 2.39 5.29 5.31
C THR A 374 2.65 6.80 5.29
N PHE A 375 3.87 7.20 5.65
CA PHE A 375 4.33 8.56 5.54
C PHE A 375 4.38 9.04 4.08
N ALA A 376 4.96 8.26 3.18
CA ALA A 376 4.93 8.52 1.73
C ALA A 376 3.48 8.57 1.18
N MET A 377 2.60 7.68 1.66
CA MET A 377 1.19 7.68 1.31
C MET A 377 0.45 8.95 1.72
N MET A 378 0.76 9.53 2.88
CA MET A 378 0.11 10.77 3.35
C MET A 378 0.30 11.91 2.34
N PHE A 379 1.54 12.18 1.91
CA PHE A 379 1.83 13.23 0.93
C PHE A 379 1.31 12.92 -0.47
N SER A 380 1.37 11.65 -0.85
CA SER A 380 1.03 11.23 -2.21
C SER A 380 -0.50 11.14 -2.43
N SER A 381 -1.24 10.70 -1.42
CA SER A 381 -2.71 10.70 -1.43
C SER A 381 -3.28 12.12 -1.32
N SER A 382 -2.72 13.01 -0.49
CA SER A 382 -3.17 14.40 -0.42
C SER A 382 -3.01 15.13 -1.77
N MET A 383 -1.93 14.86 -2.50
CA MET A 383 -1.74 15.37 -3.87
C MET A 383 -2.82 14.84 -4.82
N SER A 384 -3.10 13.52 -4.80
CA SER A 384 -4.18 12.94 -5.61
C SER A 384 -5.57 13.52 -5.27
N VAL A 385 -5.85 13.78 -3.99
CA VAL A 385 -7.13 14.37 -3.57
C VAL A 385 -7.31 15.75 -4.20
N VAL A 386 -6.26 16.58 -4.19
CA VAL A 386 -6.30 17.88 -4.85
C VAL A 386 -6.51 17.71 -6.36
N GLU A 387 -5.74 16.85 -7.04
CA GLU A 387 -5.90 16.63 -8.48
C GLU A 387 -7.32 16.18 -8.86
N TYR A 388 -7.89 15.21 -8.14
CA TYR A 388 -9.25 14.73 -8.39
C TYR A 388 -10.32 15.77 -8.02
N TYR A 389 -10.08 16.59 -7.00
CA TYR A 389 -10.97 17.70 -6.64
C TYR A 389 -10.99 18.77 -7.73
N LEU A 390 -9.82 19.13 -8.25
CA LEU A 390 -9.69 20.08 -9.37
C LEU A 390 -10.36 19.56 -10.64
N LEU A 391 -10.34 18.24 -10.86
CA LEU A 391 -11.04 17.56 -11.94
C LEU A 391 -12.54 17.35 -11.68
N LYS A 392 -13.08 17.77 -10.52
CA LYS A 392 -14.48 17.60 -10.09
C LYS A 392 -14.98 16.15 -10.17
N ARG A 393 -14.12 15.18 -9.83
CA ARG A 393 -14.36 13.74 -10.01
C ARG A 393 -15.10 13.04 -8.86
N PHE A 394 -15.46 13.75 -7.79
CA PHE A 394 -16.21 13.14 -6.69
C PHE A 394 -17.06 14.17 -5.93
N PRO A 395 -18.17 13.73 -5.32
CA PRO A 395 -18.97 14.57 -4.43
C PRO A 395 -18.29 14.76 -3.07
N VAL A 396 -18.03 16.02 -2.71
CA VAL A 396 -17.34 16.41 -1.46
C VAL A 396 -18.01 15.86 -0.19
N PRO A 397 -19.36 15.86 -0.05
CA PRO A 397 -20.01 15.37 1.18
C PRO A 397 -19.70 13.90 1.48
N TYR A 398 -19.75 13.03 0.46
CA TYR A 398 -19.41 11.62 0.60
C TYR A 398 -17.95 11.40 0.96
N ALA A 399 -17.05 12.15 0.31
CA ALA A 399 -15.63 12.07 0.61
C ALA A 399 -15.35 12.46 2.06
N LEU A 400 -15.92 13.56 2.55
CA LEU A 400 -15.75 13.99 3.95
C LEU A 400 -16.27 12.94 4.95
N TYR A 401 -17.44 12.35 4.69
CA TYR A 401 -18.00 11.29 5.53
C TYR A 401 -17.06 10.07 5.60
N PHE A 402 -16.65 9.53 4.45
CA PHE A 402 -15.79 8.35 4.41
C PHE A 402 -14.36 8.62 4.90
N VAL A 403 -13.84 9.85 4.73
CA VAL A 403 -12.58 10.30 5.34
C VAL A 403 -12.68 10.23 6.85
N ALA A 404 -13.74 10.78 7.45
CA ALA A 404 -13.93 10.75 8.90
C ALA A 404 -13.99 9.31 9.43
N VAL A 405 -14.75 8.43 8.75
CA VAL A 405 -14.83 7.00 9.09
C VAL A 405 -13.44 6.34 9.00
N ALA A 406 -12.71 6.57 7.91
CA ALA A 406 -11.38 5.97 7.70
C ALA A 406 -10.33 6.47 8.69
N THR A 407 -10.37 7.75 9.06
CA THR A 407 -9.47 8.35 10.07
C THR A 407 -9.72 7.73 11.45
N ILE A 408 -10.98 7.65 11.90
CA ILE A 408 -11.34 7.03 13.18
C ILE A 408 -10.95 5.54 13.17
N ALA A 409 -11.25 4.85 12.08
CA ALA A 409 -10.93 3.43 11.92
C ALA A 409 -9.42 3.15 11.97
N ALA A 410 -8.61 3.97 11.31
CA ALA A 410 -7.16 3.84 11.36
C ALA A 410 -6.63 4.08 12.78
N PHE A 411 -7.12 5.11 13.47
CA PHE A 411 -6.72 5.40 14.86
C PHE A 411 -7.04 4.22 15.80
N VAL A 412 -8.28 3.73 15.74
CA VAL A 412 -8.73 2.58 16.54
C VAL A 412 -7.96 1.32 16.14
N GLY A 413 -7.76 1.08 14.84
CA GLY A 413 -7.04 -0.07 14.31
C GLY A 413 -5.60 -0.17 14.83
N GLN A 414 -4.85 0.93 14.80
CA GLN A 414 -3.49 0.99 15.36
C GLN A 414 -3.49 0.64 16.86
N HIS A 415 -4.41 1.22 17.63
CA HIS A 415 -4.46 1.02 19.08
C HIS A 415 -4.87 -0.41 19.45
N VAL A 416 -5.92 -0.94 18.80
CA VAL A 416 -6.44 -2.29 19.04
C VAL A 416 -5.43 -3.34 18.63
N VAL A 417 -4.84 -3.23 17.43
CA VAL A 417 -3.90 -4.26 16.97
C VAL A 417 -2.62 -4.27 17.81
N ARG A 418 -2.11 -3.11 18.24
CA ARG A 418 -0.98 -3.09 19.19
C ARG A 418 -1.34 -3.72 20.53
N ARG A 419 -2.53 -3.41 21.07
CA ARG A 419 -3.01 -4.03 22.31
C ARG A 419 -3.18 -5.54 22.13
N LEU A 420 -3.66 -5.98 20.97
CA LEU A 420 -3.79 -7.38 20.61
C LEU A 420 -2.42 -8.06 20.51
N ILE A 421 -1.40 -7.41 19.92
CA ILE A 421 -0.02 -7.92 19.88
C ILE A 421 0.55 -8.05 21.30
N PHE A 422 0.28 -7.08 22.18
CA PHE A 422 0.72 -7.17 23.58
C PHE A 422 0.02 -8.32 24.32
N VAL A 423 -1.30 -8.47 24.14
CA VAL A 423 -2.08 -9.52 24.77
C VAL A 423 -1.71 -10.89 24.20
N LEU A 424 -1.68 -11.08 22.88
CA LEU A 424 -1.34 -12.34 22.21
C LEU A 424 0.14 -12.70 22.33
N GLY A 425 1.04 -11.72 22.31
CA GLY A 425 2.44 -11.90 22.71
C GLY A 425 2.53 -12.36 24.17
N GLY A 426 1.67 -11.81 25.03
CA GLY A 426 1.41 -12.27 26.38
C GLY A 426 0.75 -13.66 26.45
N VAL A 427 -0.09 -14.07 25.49
CA VAL A 427 -0.65 -15.43 25.40
C VAL A 427 0.42 -16.42 24.93
N GLY A 428 1.36 -16.02 24.06
CA GLY A 428 2.55 -16.82 23.77
C GLY A 428 3.36 -17.09 25.03
N ILE A 429 3.52 -16.07 25.88
CA ILE A 429 4.21 -16.16 27.18
C ILE A 429 3.36 -16.93 28.21
N SER A 430 2.03 -16.76 28.24
CA SER A 430 1.11 -17.44 29.16
C SER A 430 0.91 -18.91 28.79
N ASN A 431 0.95 -19.24 27.50
CA ASN A 431 0.92 -20.61 27.00
C ASN A 431 2.28 -21.27 27.20
N MET A 432 3.38 -20.50 27.16
CA MET A 432 4.67 -20.91 27.72
C MET A 432 4.57 -21.17 29.23
N ILE A 433 4.03 -20.26 30.02
CA ILE A 433 3.88 -20.41 31.48
C ILE A 433 2.96 -21.59 31.84
N GLY A 434 1.86 -21.78 31.10
CA GLY A 434 0.96 -22.93 31.29
C GLY A 434 1.60 -24.26 30.92
N LYS A 435 2.52 -24.28 29.95
CA LYS A 435 3.37 -25.45 29.66
C LYS A 435 4.42 -25.69 30.74
N ILE A 436 5.00 -24.64 31.34
CA ILE A 436 5.87 -24.73 32.53
C ILE A 436 5.13 -25.36 33.70
N GLN A 437 3.87 -25.01 33.91
CA GLN A 437 3.06 -25.52 35.03
C GLN A 437 2.57 -26.96 34.84
N ARG A 438 2.65 -27.53 33.62
CA ARG A 438 2.22 -28.90 33.28
C ARG A 438 3.38 -29.86 32.97
N ASP A 439 4.64 -29.43 33.18
CA ASP A 439 5.85 -30.18 32.80
C ASP A 439 5.85 -30.67 31.33
N GLU A 440 5.20 -29.93 30.42
CA GLU A 440 5.26 -30.20 28.99
C GLU A 440 6.52 -29.57 28.39
N TYR A 441 7.26 -30.32 27.56
CA TYR A 441 8.54 -29.88 26.99
C TYR A 441 8.42 -28.55 26.23
N MET A 442 9.18 -27.56 26.69
CA MET A 442 9.06 -26.14 26.33
C MET A 442 10.06 -25.65 25.28
N GLY A 443 10.96 -26.52 24.81
CA GLY A 443 11.92 -26.20 23.74
C GLY A 443 12.98 -25.15 24.10
N PHE A 444 13.14 -24.82 25.38
CA PHE A 444 14.23 -24.01 25.91
C PHE A 444 14.81 -24.72 27.13
N GLU A 445 16.11 -25.01 27.10
CA GLU A 445 16.80 -25.64 28.23
C GLU A 445 17.05 -24.67 29.39
N ASN A 446 17.14 -25.26 30.57
CA ASN A 446 17.20 -24.67 31.91
C ASN A 446 18.39 -23.72 32.13
N LEU A 447 18.13 -22.42 32.26
CA LEU A 447 19.11 -21.39 32.63
C LEU A 447 19.37 -21.25 34.14
N CYS A 448 18.89 -22.15 35.00
CA CYS A 448 19.06 -22.01 36.47
C CYS A 448 19.62 -23.26 37.14
N LYS A 449 20.61 -23.90 36.51
CA LYS A 449 21.47 -24.88 37.17
C LYS A 449 22.95 -24.51 37.06
N TYR A 450 23.26 -23.24 37.34
CA TYR A 450 24.61 -22.81 37.71
C TYR A 450 24.58 -22.17 39.09
N ARG A 451 24.94 -22.96 40.11
CA ARG A 451 25.64 -22.46 41.29
C ARG A 451 26.77 -23.43 41.61
N ILE A 452 27.97 -22.92 41.34
CA ILE A 452 29.34 -23.39 41.64
C ILE A 452 29.82 -24.55 40.77
#